data_AF-A0A9D9ENM1-F1
#
_entry.id   AF-A0A9D9ENM1-F1
#
_cell.length_a   1.000
_cell.length_b   1.000
_cell.length_c   1.000
_cell.angle_alpha   90.00
_cell.angle_beta   90.00
_cell.angle_gamma   90.00
#
_symmetry.space_group_name_H-M   'P 1'
#
loop_
_entity.id
_entity.type
_entity.pdbx_description
1 polymer ?
#
loop_
_entity_poly.entity_id
_entity_poly.type
_entity_poly.pdbx_seq_one_letter_code
_entity_poly.pdbx_strand_id
1 'polypeptide(L)'
;MDLSNTTLQNLILSRKKAQEDAENLYRNLGSRIFQAEDAKYKDASSDLPESYAGWKTLMSGREEAASLVFSIKDNLKRVQELGKADKDLSKSLAEAKKKLRAAGVHCAVVLWPQYTPERFPSFAPVFAAAEEEKKECAKLEERQRAVNEGVEAGKPLGRMMAQFRGAGIAAQLYYRRSRFEQCAGEAMEALVSAGAVGKLGQEIAASGTEELAQAFTPFSEAAQTVQSFAGRLEKSEAERRSVSDALEAGGAGENPARRLDELRAQIKEKDAALDNLCRARGMDHCALFFDAAGNPLPGAPDMESDAHGTLLAGIASLLAEIHSLDHKIDVTQTELKIAALEKTIARYGEEIDGLRRKTESLQEQIAKRESAIGDAASEKAGLETYLEKITAEAGGTENGGAE
;
A
#
# COMPACT_ATOMS: atom_id res chain seq x y z
N MET A 1 -27.88 33.77 -26.02
CA MET A 1 -27.49 32.35 -26.20
C MET A 1 -26.69 31.87 -25.00
N ASP A 2 -25.72 32.64 -24.50
CA ASP A 2 -24.87 32.22 -23.37
C ASP A 2 -25.61 31.93 -22.05
N LEU A 3 -26.63 32.73 -21.72
CA LEU A 3 -27.47 32.49 -20.53
C LEU A 3 -28.27 31.17 -20.61
N SER A 4 -28.86 30.85 -21.76
CA SER A 4 -29.66 29.62 -21.94
C SER A 4 -28.79 28.36 -22.02
N ASN A 5 -27.58 28.47 -22.59
CA ASN A 5 -26.58 27.39 -22.52
C ASN A 5 -26.10 27.14 -21.09
N THR A 6 -25.93 28.19 -20.28
CA THR A 6 -25.57 28.07 -18.86
C THR A 6 -26.70 27.43 -18.06
N THR A 7 -27.96 27.81 -18.34
CA THR A 7 -29.14 27.17 -17.73
C THR A 7 -29.21 25.67 -18.07
N LEU A 8 -28.98 25.29 -19.32
CA LEU A 8 -28.95 23.88 -19.73
C LEU A 8 -27.86 23.09 -19.00
N GLN A 9 -26.65 23.65 -18.88
CA GLN A 9 -25.55 23.03 -18.14
C GLN A 9 -25.90 22.82 -16.67
N ASN A 10 -26.52 23.81 -16.02
CA ASN A 10 -26.95 23.70 -14.62
C ASN A 10 -28.00 22.61 -14.43
N LEU A 11 -28.98 22.49 -15.35
CA LEU A 11 -29.99 21.44 -15.29
C LEU A 11 -29.37 20.05 -15.42
N ILE A 12 -28.41 19.86 -16.34
CA ILE A 12 -27.68 18.58 -16.51
C ILE A 12 -26.92 18.21 -15.25
N LEU A 13 -26.25 19.18 -14.60
CA LEU A 13 -25.53 18.95 -13.36
C LEU A 13 -26.46 18.58 -12.21
N SER A 14 -27.59 19.29 -12.04
CA SER A 14 -28.60 18.94 -11.03
C SER A 14 -29.18 17.56 -11.26
N ARG A 15 -29.45 17.18 -12.52
CA ARG A 15 -29.98 15.87 -12.89
C ARG A 15 -28.98 14.76 -12.56
N LYS A 16 -27.69 14.98 -12.84
CA LYS A 16 -26.62 14.05 -12.47
C LYS A 16 -26.53 13.87 -10.95
N LYS A 17 -26.61 14.97 -10.20
CA LYS A 17 -26.59 14.92 -8.73
C LYS A 17 -27.79 14.15 -8.17
N ALA A 18 -29.00 14.46 -8.64
CA ALA A 18 -30.20 13.74 -8.21
C ALA A 18 -30.11 12.23 -8.52
N GLN A 19 -29.51 11.86 -9.67
CA GLN A 19 -29.24 10.46 -9.99
C GLN A 19 -28.23 9.82 -9.02
N GLU A 20 -27.11 10.49 -8.73
CA GLU A 20 -26.12 9.99 -7.76
C GLU A 20 -26.73 9.81 -6.36
N ASP A 21 -27.57 10.76 -5.93
CA ASP A 21 -28.29 10.71 -4.67
C ASP A 21 -29.30 9.54 -4.64
N ALA A 22 -30.03 9.30 -5.74
CA ALA A 22 -30.94 8.17 -5.86
C ALA A 22 -30.19 6.82 -5.82
N GLU A 23 -29.07 6.71 -6.55
CA GLU A 23 -28.21 5.51 -6.53
C GLU A 23 -27.66 5.22 -5.12
N ASN A 24 -27.30 6.25 -4.36
CA ASN A 24 -26.90 6.12 -2.96
C ASN A 24 -28.05 5.59 -2.09
N LEU A 25 -29.26 6.11 -2.25
CA LEU A 25 -30.42 5.63 -1.50
C LEU A 25 -30.80 4.19 -1.86
N TYR A 26 -30.72 3.81 -3.15
CA TYR A 26 -30.92 2.41 -3.55
C TYR A 26 -29.92 1.47 -2.89
N ARG A 27 -28.62 1.83 -2.88
CA ARG A 27 -27.59 1.04 -2.17
C ARG A 27 -27.89 0.91 -0.68
N ASN A 28 -28.25 2.02 -0.03
CA ASN A 28 -28.57 2.04 1.40
C ASN A 28 -29.79 1.17 1.73
N LEU A 29 -30.84 1.25 0.90
CA LEU A 29 -32.05 0.45 1.06
C LEU A 29 -31.73 -1.04 0.91
N GLY A 30 -31.08 -1.44 -0.18
CA GLY A 30 -30.73 -2.85 -0.40
C GLY A 30 -29.80 -3.41 0.67
N SER A 31 -28.85 -2.61 1.17
CA SER A 31 -28.00 -2.99 2.30
C SER A 31 -28.83 -3.27 3.57
N ARG A 32 -29.81 -2.41 3.91
CA ARG A 32 -30.70 -2.65 5.06
C ARG A 32 -31.57 -3.88 4.90
N ILE A 33 -32.05 -4.14 3.68
CA ILE A 33 -32.83 -5.34 3.36
C ILE A 33 -31.96 -6.58 3.59
N PHE A 34 -30.74 -6.62 3.05
CA PHE A 34 -29.84 -7.75 3.27
C PHE A 34 -29.46 -7.94 4.74
N GLN A 35 -29.28 -6.86 5.50
CA GLN A 35 -29.03 -6.94 6.95
C GLN A 35 -30.22 -7.52 7.72
N ALA A 36 -31.45 -7.14 7.35
CA ALA A 36 -32.66 -7.72 7.93
C ALA A 36 -32.82 -9.20 7.55
N GLU A 37 -32.48 -9.57 6.31
CA GLU A 37 -32.44 -10.96 5.84
C GLU A 37 -31.37 -11.77 6.58
N ASP A 38 -30.21 -11.20 6.89
CA ASP A 38 -29.15 -11.85 7.66
C ASP A 38 -29.63 -12.20 9.07
N ALA A 39 -30.34 -11.29 9.73
CA ALA A 39 -30.96 -11.56 11.02
C ALA A 39 -32.03 -12.66 10.95
N LYS A 40 -32.78 -12.72 9.84
CA LYS A 40 -33.86 -13.69 9.62
C LYS A 40 -33.34 -15.09 9.29
N TYR A 41 -32.30 -15.19 8.47
CA TYR A 41 -31.78 -16.44 7.93
C TYR A 41 -30.57 -16.99 8.70
N LYS A 42 -30.19 -16.35 9.81
CA LYS A 42 -29.00 -16.69 10.63
C LYS A 42 -28.90 -18.17 11.00
N ASP A 43 -30.03 -18.82 11.29
CA ASP A 43 -30.12 -20.23 11.71
C ASP A 43 -30.80 -21.14 10.66
N ALA A 44 -31.07 -20.62 9.46
CA ALA A 44 -31.76 -21.36 8.42
C ALA A 44 -30.79 -22.30 7.68
N SER A 45 -31.13 -23.59 7.58
CA SER A 45 -30.27 -24.62 6.99
C SER A 45 -30.58 -24.96 5.52
N SER A 46 -31.60 -24.38 4.89
CA SER A 46 -31.91 -24.64 3.47
C SER A 46 -32.64 -23.51 2.74
N ASP A 47 -32.47 -23.49 1.41
CA ASP A 47 -33.06 -22.62 0.38
C ASP A 47 -33.09 -21.12 0.70
N LEU A 48 -31.89 -20.55 0.71
CA LEU A 48 -31.69 -19.11 0.76
C LEU A 48 -32.00 -18.45 -0.60
N PRO A 49 -32.59 -17.24 -0.62
CA PRO A 49 -32.68 -16.45 -1.84
C PRO A 49 -31.29 -16.26 -2.48
N GLU A 50 -31.18 -16.46 -3.79
CA GLU A 50 -29.91 -16.40 -4.52
C GLU A 50 -29.17 -15.06 -4.31
N SER A 51 -29.91 -13.95 -4.31
CA SER A 51 -29.36 -12.62 -4.05
C SER A 51 -28.77 -12.48 -2.65
N TYR A 52 -29.40 -13.09 -1.63
CA TYR A 52 -28.92 -13.08 -0.25
C TYR A 52 -27.70 -13.99 -0.09
N ALA A 53 -27.73 -15.20 -0.67
CA ALA A 53 -26.59 -16.11 -0.65
C ALA A 53 -25.35 -15.47 -1.29
N GLY A 54 -25.49 -14.82 -2.45
CA GLY A 54 -24.42 -14.08 -3.10
C GLY A 54 -23.88 -12.93 -2.24
N TRP A 55 -24.76 -12.15 -1.62
CA TRP A 55 -24.36 -11.08 -0.69
C TRP A 55 -23.56 -11.64 0.50
N LYS A 56 -24.02 -12.74 1.10
CA LYS A 56 -23.37 -13.37 2.25
C LYS A 56 -21.98 -13.91 1.91
N THR A 57 -21.83 -14.55 0.76
CA THR A 57 -20.53 -15.03 0.27
C THR A 57 -19.56 -13.87 0.04
N LEU A 58 -20.01 -12.77 -0.57
CA LEU A 58 -19.18 -11.58 -0.77
C LEU A 58 -18.75 -10.94 0.55
N MET A 59 -19.67 -10.82 1.51
CA MET A 59 -19.37 -10.30 2.86
C MET A 59 -18.35 -11.17 3.59
N SER A 60 -18.54 -12.48 3.65
CA SER A 60 -17.59 -13.42 4.28
C SER A 60 -16.21 -13.32 3.64
N GLY A 61 -16.14 -13.39 2.30
CA GLY A 61 -14.87 -13.30 1.58
C GLY A 61 -14.18 -11.94 1.74
N ARG A 62 -14.93 -10.86 1.96
CA ARG A 62 -14.37 -9.53 2.27
C ARG A 62 -13.80 -9.48 3.69
N GLU A 63 -14.53 -10.02 4.66
CA GLU A 63 -14.09 -10.12 6.06
C GLU A 63 -12.85 -11.00 6.22
N GLU A 64 -12.80 -12.14 5.54
CA GLU A 64 -11.63 -13.01 5.48
C GLU A 64 -10.40 -12.27 4.92
N ALA A 65 -10.56 -11.56 3.79
CA ALA A 65 -9.47 -10.79 3.19
C ALA A 65 -9.00 -9.65 4.12
N ALA A 66 -9.92 -8.95 4.78
CA ALA A 66 -9.58 -7.89 5.73
C ALA A 66 -8.86 -8.45 6.97
N SER A 67 -9.33 -9.58 7.52
CA SER A 67 -8.69 -10.29 8.63
C SER A 67 -7.25 -10.70 8.28
N LEU A 68 -7.04 -11.25 7.08
CA LEU A 68 -5.70 -11.58 6.58
C LEU A 68 -4.80 -10.35 6.46
N VAL A 69 -5.32 -9.21 6.00
CA VAL A 69 -4.55 -7.96 5.94
C VAL A 69 -4.06 -7.53 7.33
N PHE A 70 -4.92 -7.60 8.35
CA PHE A 70 -4.52 -7.27 9.72
C PHE A 70 -3.51 -8.28 10.26
N SER A 71 -3.78 -9.57 10.12
CA SER A 71 -2.89 -10.65 10.56
C SER A 71 -1.48 -10.52 9.96
N ILE A 72 -1.37 -10.29 8.64
CA ILE A 72 -0.08 -10.09 7.97
C ILE A 72 0.64 -8.86 8.53
N LYS A 73 -0.05 -7.73 8.72
CA LYS A 73 0.57 -6.51 9.25
C LYS A 73 1.07 -6.69 10.68
N ASP A 74 0.28 -7.33 11.54
CA ASP A 74 0.65 -7.57 12.93
C ASP A 74 1.85 -8.52 13.02
N ASN A 75 1.86 -9.58 12.22
CA ASN A 75 2.99 -10.50 12.12
C ASN A 75 4.26 -9.80 11.59
N LEU A 76 4.15 -8.96 10.57
CA LEU A 76 5.29 -8.17 10.06
C LEU A 76 5.86 -7.22 11.12
N LYS A 77 4.98 -6.54 11.86
CA LYS A 77 5.39 -5.70 12.99
C LYS A 77 6.10 -6.54 14.05
N ARG A 78 5.57 -7.73 14.36
CA ARG A 78 6.17 -8.64 15.32
C ARG A 78 7.54 -9.12 14.90
N VAL A 79 7.75 -9.46 13.62
CA VAL A 79 9.09 -9.80 13.08
C VAL A 79 10.09 -8.67 13.31
N GLN A 80 9.68 -7.42 13.09
CA GLN A 80 10.56 -6.26 13.31
C GLN A 80 10.89 -6.03 14.79
N GLU A 81 9.92 -6.21 15.67
CA GLU A 81 10.12 -6.12 17.12
C GLU A 81 11.07 -7.21 17.62
N LEU A 82 10.84 -8.47 17.23
CA LEU A 82 11.72 -9.59 17.54
C LEU A 82 13.14 -9.37 17.01
N GLY A 83 13.27 -8.89 15.78
CA GLY A 83 14.57 -8.58 15.19
C GLY A 83 15.37 -7.51 15.94
N LYS A 84 14.70 -6.54 16.57
CA LYS A 84 15.36 -5.56 17.45
C LYS A 84 15.72 -6.18 18.80
N ALA A 85 14.77 -6.87 19.43
CA ALA A 85 14.97 -7.53 20.72
C ALA A 85 16.14 -8.54 20.67
N ASP A 86 16.26 -9.31 19.59
CA ASP A 86 17.32 -10.31 19.43
C ASP A 86 18.70 -9.69 19.27
N LYS A 87 18.81 -8.52 18.62
CA LYS A 87 20.07 -7.78 18.53
C LYS A 87 20.53 -7.31 19.90
N ASP A 88 19.62 -6.81 20.72
CA ASP A 88 19.93 -6.33 22.07
C ASP A 88 20.25 -7.51 23.00
N LEU A 89 19.47 -8.58 22.95
CA LEU A 89 19.73 -9.83 23.67
C LEU A 89 21.09 -10.44 23.31
N SER A 90 21.44 -10.47 22.02
CA SER A 90 22.72 -11.02 21.57
C SER A 90 23.90 -10.21 22.10
N LYS A 91 23.79 -8.87 22.15
CA LYS A 91 24.80 -8.00 22.76
C LYS A 91 24.93 -8.26 24.26
N SER A 92 23.80 -8.29 24.99
CA SER A 92 23.79 -8.58 26.41
C SER A 92 24.34 -9.97 26.73
N LEU A 93 24.05 -10.97 25.89
CA LEU A 93 24.61 -12.31 26.02
C LEU A 93 26.13 -12.32 25.81
N ALA A 94 26.64 -11.59 24.80
CA ALA A 94 28.08 -11.48 24.56
C ALA A 94 28.81 -10.80 25.74
N GLU A 95 28.23 -9.75 26.32
CA GLU A 95 28.76 -9.10 27.52
C GLU A 95 28.69 -10.02 28.75
N ALA A 96 27.59 -10.74 28.93
CA ALA A 96 27.43 -11.70 30.01
C ALA A 96 28.44 -12.85 29.91
N LYS A 97 28.72 -13.36 28.70
CA LYS A 97 29.76 -14.37 28.45
C LYS A 97 31.16 -13.86 28.82
N LYS A 98 31.49 -12.60 28.52
CA LYS A 98 32.76 -12.00 28.95
C LYS A 98 32.88 -11.95 30.48
N LYS A 99 31.82 -11.54 31.18
CA LYS A 99 31.77 -11.53 32.65
C LYS A 99 31.87 -12.93 33.23
N LEU A 100 31.15 -13.89 32.64
CA LEU A 100 31.21 -15.30 33.01
C LEU A 100 32.65 -15.84 32.91
N ARG A 101 33.33 -15.58 31.79
CA ARG A 101 34.72 -16.03 31.61
C ARG A 101 35.64 -15.46 32.68
N ALA A 102 35.56 -14.15 32.95
CA ALA A 102 36.38 -13.50 33.97
C ALA A 102 36.12 -14.06 35.37
N ALA A 103 34.84 -14.22 35.76
CA ALA A 103 34.46 -14.80 37.04
C ALA A 103 34.85 -16.28 37.15
N GLY A 104 34.71 -17.04 36.06
CA GLY A 104 35.10 -18.45 35.98
C GLY A 104 36.60 -18.66 36.13
N VAL A 105 37.42 -17.84 35.45
CA VAL A 105 38.87 -17.84 35.64
C VAL A 105 39.24 -17.52 37.08
N HIS A 106 38.64 -16.50 37.68
CA HIS A 106 38.90 -16.16 39.08
C HIS A 106 38.55 -17.32 40.03
N CYS A 107 37.36 -17.91 39.88
CA CYS A 107 36.95 -19.07 40.67
C CYS A 107 37.90 -20.26 40.47
N ALA A 108 38.30 -20.55 39.23
CA ALA A 108 39.24 -21.63 38.93
C ALA A 108 40.62 -21.40 39.57
N VAL A 109 41.13 -20.16 39.59
CA VAL A 109 42.40 -19.81 40.24
C VAL A 109 42.34 -20.08 41.74
N VAL A 110 41.25 -19.70 42.41
CA VAL A 110 41.06 -19.88 43.87
C VAL A 110 40.84 -21.35 44.23
N LEU A 111 40.15 -22.10 43.38
CA LEU A 111 39.88 -23.53 43.57
C LEU A 111 41.10 -24.40 43.31
N TRP A 112 41.97 -24.00 42.38
CA TRP A 112 43.12 -24.78 41.92
C TRP A 112 43.99 -25.39 43.04
N PRO A 113 44.47 -24.63 44.05
CA PRO A 113 45.32 -25.18 45.10
C PRO A 113 44.58 -26.11 46.08
N GLN A 114 43.25 -26.10 46.06
CA GLN A 114 42.40 -26.90 46.96
C GLN A 114 41.85 -28.15 46.29
N TYR A 115 42.08 -28.32 44.98
CA TYR A 115 41.50 -29.39 44.19
C TYR A 115 42.03 -30.77 44.62
N THR A 116 41.10 -31.68 44.92
CA THR A 116 41.33 -33.11 44.83
C THR A 116 40.17 -33.74 44.06
N PRO A 117 40.40 -34.82 43.28
CA PRO A 117 39.35 -35.48 42.50
C PRO A 117 38.15 -35.94 43.35
N GLU A 118 38.40 -36.30 44.61
CA GLU A 118 37.39 -36.77 45.55
C GLU A 118 36.55 -35.63 46.13
N ARG A 119 37.15 -34.43 46.31
CA ARG A 119 36.50 -33.28 46.94
C ARG A 119 35.75 -32.40 45.94
N PHE A 120 36.29 -32.27 44.72
CA PHE A 120 35.73 -31.41 43.68
C PHE A 120 35.61 -32.14 42.33
N PRO A 121 34.88 -33.26 42.26
CA PRO A 121 34.78 -34.05 41.03
C PRO A 121 34.19 -33.23 39.86
N SER A 122 33.31 -32.26 40.12
CA SER A 122 32.75 -31.40 39.06
C SER A 122 33.80 -30.44 38.45
N PHE A 123 34.91 -30.18 39.13
CA PHE A 123 36.00 -29.34 38.63
C PHE A 123 37.06 -30.14 37.82
N ALA A 124 37.03 -31.47 37.87
CA ALA A 124 38.03 -32.32 37.22
C ALA A 124 38.28 -31.99 35.72
N PRO A 125 37.25 -31.69 34.90
CA PRO A 125 37.47 -31.30 33.50
C PRO A 125 38.25 -29.98 33.36
N VAL A 126 38.02 -29.02 34.25
CA VAL A 126 38.72 -27.72 34.26
C VAL A 126 40.16 -27.90 34.69
N PHE A 127 40.38 -28.73 35.72
CA PHE A 127 41.72 -29.08 36.16
C PHE A 127 42.51 -29.75 35.04
N ALA A 128 41.96 -30.79 34.40
CA ALA A 128 42.63 -31.49 33.30
C ALA A 128 42.94 -30.56 32.11
N ALA A 129 42.02 -29.66 31.75
CA ALA A 129 42.19 -28.76 30.61
C ALA A 129 43.33 -27.74 30.79
N ALA A 130 43.66 -27.34 32.02
CA ALA A 130 44.65 -26.30 32.30
C ALA A 130 45.87 -26.80 33.09
N GLU A 131 45.96 -28.10 33.37
CA GLU A 131 46.99 -28.69 34.23
C GLU A 131 48.41 -28.44 33.71
N GLU A 132 48.64 -28.69 32.42
CA GLU A 132 49.96 -28.57 31.81
C GLU A 132 50.47 -27.13 31.85
N GLU A 133 49.62 -26.16 31.50
CA GLU A 133 49.99 -24.74 31.55
C GLU A 133 50.29 -24.29 32.99
N LYS A 134 49.59 -24.85 33.99
CA LYS A 134 49.85 -24.56 35.40
C LYS A 134 51.16 -25.18 35.88
N LYS A 135 51.49 -26.41 35.47
CA LYS A 135 52.79 -27.06 35.75
C LYS A 135 53.95 -26.26 35.17
N GLU A 136 53.82 -25.79 33.94
CA GLU A 136 54.83 -24.95 33.29
C GLU A 136 54.98 -23.59 33.99
N CYS A 137 53.88 -22.96 34.44
CA CYS A 137 53.95 -21.76 35.27
C CYS A 137 54.76 -22.00 36.56
N ALA A 138 54.51 -23.09 37.28
CA ALA A 138 55.21 -23.39 38.53
C ALA A 138 56.74 -23.56 38.31
N LYS A 139 57.15 -24.25 37.24
CA LYS A 139 58.59 -24.39 36.87
C LYS A 139 59.22 -23.04 36.56
N LEU A 140 58.52 -22.16 35.83
CA LEU A 140 59.01 -20.82 35.51
C LEU A 140 59.07 -19.91 36.75
N GLU A 141 58.10 -20.02 37.67
CA GLU A 141 58.10 -19.28 38.94
C GLU A 141 59.29 -19.68 39.82
N GLU A 142 59.62 -20.97 39.90
CA GLU A 142 60.81 -21.47 40.61
C GLU A 142 62.11 -20.94 39.99
N ARG A 143 62.23 -21.01 38.65
CA ARG A 143 63.37 -20.42 37.90
C ARG A 143 63.48 -18.92 38.11
N GLN A 144 62.35 -18.20 38.16
CA GLN A 144 62.32 -16.77 38.42
C GLN A 144 62.84 -16.44 39.82
N ARG A 145 62.46 -17.21 40.85
CA ARG A 145 62.98 -17.03 42.23
C ARG A 145 64.49 -17.25 42.27
N ALA A 146 64.98 -18.34 41.67
CA ALA A 146 66.41 -18.63 41.61
C ALA A 146 67.22 -17.52 40.90
N VAL A 147 66.67 -16.94 39.82
CA VAL A 147 67.29 -15.79 39.14
C VAL A 147 67.28 -14.55 40.03
N ASN A 148 66.18 -14.25 40.71
CA ASN A 148 66.08 -13.08 41.59
C ASN A 148 67.03 -13.16 42.79
N GLU A 149 67.15 -14.32 43.43
CA GLU A 149 68.11 -14.57 44.51
C GLU A 149 69.56 -14.43 44.01
N GLY A 150 69.84 -14.90 42.77
CA GLY A 150 71.14 -14.72 42.13
C GLY A 150 71.47 -13.27 41.75
N VAL A 151 70.47 -12.42 41.47
CA VAL A 151 70.64 -10.97 41.23
C VAL A 151 71.11 -10.27 42.50
N GLU A 152 70.52 -10.59 43.66
CA GLU A 152 70.87 -9.97 44.95
C GLU A 152 72.32 -10.28 45.35
N ALA A 153 72.82 -11.48 45.03
CA ALA A 153 74.16 -11.95 45.36
C ALA A 153 75.28 -11.56 44.36
N GLY A 154 74.95 -10.99 43.19
CA GLY A 154 75.89 -10.87 42.04
C GLY A 154 76.67 -9.55 41.90
N LYS A 155 77.80 -9.59 41.14
CA LYS A 155 78.59 -8.42 40.66
C LYS A 155 77.87 -7.67 39.51
N PRO A 156 78.24 -6.41 39.16
CA PRO A 156 77.47 -5.55 38.22
C PRO A 156 77.12 -6.18 36.86
N LEU A 157 78.08 -6.82 36.18
CA LEU A 157 77.85 -7.50 34.90
C LEU A 157 76.95 -8.74 35.04
N GLY A 158 77.07 -9.45 36.17
CA GLY A 158 76.22 -10.60 36.52
C GLY A 158 74.79 -10.18 36.82
N ARG A 159 74.59 -9.03 37.50
CA ARG A 159 73.26 -8.44 37.74
C ARG A 159 72.56 -8.09 36.43
N MET A 160 73.26 -7.47 35.49
CA MET A 160 72.70 -7.12 34.17
C MET A 160 72.25 -8.37 33.39
N MET A 161 73.09 -9.40 33.31
CA MET A 161 72.72 -10.67 32.65
C MET A 161 71.56 -11.39 33.35
N ALA A 162 71.52 -11.37 34.67
CA ALA A 162 70.42 -11.95 35.44
C ALA A 162 69.11 -11.16 35.28
N GLN A 163 69.16 -9.83 35.13
CA GLN A 163 68.00 -9.01 34.77
C GLN A 163 67.45 -9.34 33.37
N PHE A 164 68.30 -9.53 32.36
CA PHE A 164 67.85 -9.97 31.03
C PHE A 164 67.19 -11.37 31.05
N ARG A 165 67.79 -12.32 31.78
CA ARG A 165 67.19 -13.64 31.98
C ARG A 165 65.86 -13.56 32.74
N GLY A 166 65.80 -12.71 33.76
CA GLY A 166 64.58 -12.44 34.51
C GLY A 166 63.47 -11.86 33.64
N ALA A 167 63.78 -10.91 32.75
CA ALA A 167 62.81 -10.36 31.80
C ALA A 167 62.28 -11.43 30.82
N GLY A 168 63.15 -12.33 30.33
CA GLY A 168 62.76 -13.44 29.47
C GLY A 168 61.83 -14.45 30.17
N ILE A 169 62.15 -14.83 31.42
CA ILE A 169 61.29 -15.71 32.23
C ILE A 169 59.96 -15.03 32.54
N ALA A 170 59.96 -13.74 32.88
CA ALA A 170 58.73 -12.97 33.11
C ALA A 170 57.81 -12.93 31.87
N ALA A 171 58.37 -12.76 30.67
CA ALA A 171 57.60 -12.80 29.43
C ALA A 171 56.99 -14.19 29.17
N GLN A 172 57.75 -15.27 29.37
CA GLN A 172 57.24 -16.64 29.25
C GLN A 172 56.15 -16.95 30.28
N LEU A 173 56.33 -16.50 31.51
CA LEU A 173 55.40 -16.68 32.61
C LEU A 173 54.10 -15.91 32.38
N TYR A 174 54.17 -14.70 31.83
CA TYR A 174 52.99 -13.95 31.36
C TYR A 174 52.22 -14.74 30.29
N TYR A 175 52.91 -15.23 29.26
CA TYR A 175 52.29 -16.02 28.19
C TYR A 175 51.61 -17.30 28.74
N ARG A 176 52.31 -18.05 29.60
CA ARG A 176 51.79 -19.29 30.19
C ARG A 176 50.60 -19.05 31.13
N ARG A 177 50.63 -17.97 31.92
CA ARG A 177 49.47 -17.56 32.74
C ARG A 177 48.28 -17.20 31.88
N SER A 178 48.49 -16.45 30.80
CA SER A 178 47.41 -16.13 29.85
C SER A 178 46.82 -17.39 29.20
N ARG A 179 47.65 -18.38 28.86
CA ARG A 179 47.19 -19.69 28.36
C ARG A 179 46.40 -20.48 29.40
N PHE A 180 46.86 -20.50 30.65
CA PHE A 180 46.12 -21.09 31.76
C PHE A 180 44.74 -20.44 31.92
N GLU A 181 44.67 -19.11 31.96
CA GLU A 181 43.40 -18.37 32.07
C GLU A 181 42.49 -18.66 30.88
N GLN A 182 43.06 -18.79 29.67
CA GLN A 182 42.31 -19.17 28.49
C GLN A 182 41.64 -20.55 28.66
N CYS A 183 42.43 -21.58 28.97
CA CYS A 183 41.97 -22.96 29.10
C CYS A 183 40.99 -23.12 30.28
N ALA A 184 41.32 -22.54 31.44
CA ALA A 184 40.45 -22.57 32.62
C ALA A 184 39.13 -21.85 32.35
N GLY A 185 39.18 -20.68 31.70
CA GLY A 185 37.97 -19.93 31.32
C GLY A 185 37.06 -20.72 30.38
N GLU A 186 37.62 -21.34 29.32
CA GLU A 186 36.86 -22.17 28.38
C GLU A 186 36.24 -23.40 29.05
N ALA A 187 36.97 -24.07 29.92
CA ALA A 187 36.45 -25.23 30.64
C ALA A 187 35.39 -24.84 31.70
N MET A 188 35.54 -23.69 32.37
CA MET A 188 34.53 -23.16 33.28
C MET A 188 33.24 -22.76 32.54
N GLU A 189 33.35 -22.18 31.34
CA GLU A 189 32.19 -21.96 30.46
C GLU A 189 31.53 -23.29 30.07
N ALA A 190 32.31 -24.32 29.76
CA ALA A 190 31.77 -25.65 29.44
C ALA A 190 31.01 -26.31 30.61
N LEU A 191 31.41 -26.04 31.86
CA LEU A 191 30.64 -26.48 33.04
C LEU A 191 29.23 -25.86 33.07
N VAL A 192 29.08 -24.61 32.61
CA VAL A 192 27.76 -23.96 32.49
C VAL A 192 26.89 -24.68 31.46
N SER A 193 27.46 -24.99 30.30
CA SER A 193 26.77 -25.72 29.23
C SER A 193 26.41 -27.15 29.63
N ALA A 194 27.24 -27.80 30.44
CA ALA A 194 26.99 -29.15 30.96
C ALA A 194 26.01 -29.19 32.14
N GLY A 195 25.53 -28.03 32.63
CA GLY A 195 24.66 -27.97 33.81
C GLY A 195 25.35 -28.39 35.13
N ALA A 196 26.68 -28.34 35.19
CA ALA A 196 27.47 -28.81 36.32
C ALA A 196 27.71 -27.74 37.40
N VAL A 197 27.36 -26.47 37.14
CA VAL A 197 27.55 -25.34 38.08
C VAL A 197 26.89 -25.59 39.44
N GLY A 198 25.66 -26.12 39.44
CA GLY A 198 24.96 -26.41 40.69
C GLY A 198 25.66 -27.48 41.55
N LYS A 199 26.21 -28.52 40.91
CA LYS A 199 26.98 -29.56 41.60
C LYS A 199 28.28 -29.00 42.17
N LEU A 200 29.00 -28.22 41.38
CA LEU A 200 30.21 -27.52 41.84
C LEU A 200 29.90 -26.60 43.04
N GLY A 201 28.77 -25.89 43.03
CA GLY A 201 28.33 -25.07 44.15
C GLY A 201 28.06 -25.87 45.43
N GLN A 202 27.49 -27.07 45.32
CA GLN A 202 27.29 -27.98 46.46
C GLN A 202 28.63 -28.49 47.02
N GLU A 203 29.57 -28.84 46.14
CA GLU A 203 30.93 -29.26 46.52
C GLU A 203 31.68 -28.13 47.26
N ILE A 204 31.56 -26.89 46.76
CA ILE A 204 32.16 -25.70 47.37
C ILE A 204 31.53 -25.38 48.73
N ALA A 205 30.20 -25.48 48.85
CA ALA A 205 29.52 -25.29 50.14
C ALA A 205 29.96 -26.34 51.17
N ALA A 206 30.09 -27.61 50.75
CA ALA A 206 30.57 -28.70 51.60
C ALA A 206 32.05 -28.55 51.99
N SER A 207 32.84 -27.79 51.23
CA SER A 207 34.26 -27.57 51.52
C SER A 207 34.48 -26.69 52.76
N GLY A 208 33.51 -25.82 53.11
CA GLY A 208 33.61 -24.87 54.21
C GLY A 208 34.59 -23.72 53.98
N THR A 209 35.10 -23.53 52.75
CA THR A 209 36.09 -22.49 52.46
C THR A 209 35.41 -21.18 52.06
N GLU A 210 35.47 -20.15 52.92
CA GLU A 210 34.81 -18.87 52.67
C GLU A 210 35.34 -18.15 51.42
N GLU A 211 36.66 -18.14 51.21
CA GLU A 211 37.30 -17.55 50.02
C GLU A 211 36.81 -18.19 48.72
N LEU A 212 36.60 -19.51 48.72
CA LEU A 212 36.10 -20.26 47.57
C LEU A 212 34.63 -19.94 47.30
N ALA A 213 33.81 -19.81 48.35
CA ALA A 213 32.42 -19.40 48.25
C ALA A 213 32.28 -17.97 47.70
N GLN A 214 33.14 -17.04 48.16
CA GLN A 214 33.19 -15.66 47.65
C GLN A 214 33.61 -15.62 46.17
N ALA A 215 34.58 -16.45 45.74
CA ALA A 215 34.99 -16.52 44.34
C ALA A 215 33.96 -17.22 43.44
N PHE A 216 33.22 -18.20 43.97
CA PHE A 216 32.19 -18.95 43.24
C PHE A 216 30.91 -18.15 43.01
N THR A 217 30.53 -17.27 43.94
CA THR A 217 29.26 -16.55 43.88
C THR A 217 29.13 -15.72 42.58
N PRO A 218 30.08 -14.86 42.20
CA PRO A 218 30.03 -14.11 40.93
C PRO A 218 30.01 -15.02 39.69
N PHE A 219 30.70 -16.17 39.74
CA PHE A 219 30.68 -17.15 38.65
C PHE A 219 29.29 -17.76 38.49
N SER A 220 28.67 -18.17 39.58
CA SER A 220 27.32 -18.76 39.57
C SER A 220 26.26 -17.76 39.10
N GLU A 221 26.33 -16.49 39.52
CA GLU A 221 25.43 -15.42 39.09
C GLU A 221 25.61 -15.09 37.59
N ALA A 222 26.86 -15.02 37.13
CA ALA A 222 27.16 -14.82 35.71
C ALA A 222 26.67 -16.01 34.87
N ALA A 223 26.80 -17.23 35.36
CA ALA A 223 26.31 -18.44 34.69
C ALA A 223 24.78 -18.44 34.55
N GLN A 224 24.06 -18.10 35.63
CA GLN A 224 22.60 -17.93 35.60
C GLN A 224 22.18 -16.83 34.62
N THR A 225 22.90 -15.72 34.58
CA THR A 225 22.64 -14.61 33.65
C THR A 225 22.80 -15.04 32.20
N VAL A 226 23.87 -15.76 31.87
CA VAL A 226 24.12 -16.31 30.53
C VAL A 226 23.03 -17.31 30.14
N GLN A 227 22.65 -18.23 31.01
CA GLN A 227 21.58 -19.19 30.76
C GLN A 227 20.22 -18.49 30.55
N SER A 228 19.93 -17.44 31.33
CA SER A 228 18.71 -16.63 31.19
C SER A 228 18.65 -15.93 29.83
N PHE A 229 19.73 -15.26 29.40
CA PHE A 229 19.76 -14.63 28.09
C PHE A 229 19.69 -15.64 26.94
N ALA A 230 20.38 -16.78 27.06
CA ALA A 230 20.32 -17.85 26.05
C ALA A 230 18.89 -18.41 25.92
N GLY A 231 18.22 -18.71 27.04
CA GLY A 231 16.84 -19.20 27.02
C GLY A 231 15.83 -18.17 26.49
N ARG A 232 16.08 -16.87 26.70
CA ARG A 232 15.28 -15.80 26.07
C ARG A 232 15.46 -15.75 24.56
N LEU A 233 16.68 -15.95 24.08
CA LEU A 233 16.98 -15.99 22.65
C LEU A 233 16.31 -17.20 21.98
N GLU A 234 16.36 -18.38 22.60
CA GLU A 234 15.69 -19.59 22.11
C GLU A 234 14.16 -19.41 22.04
N LYS A 235 13.55 -18.81 23.07
CA LYS A 235 12.11 -18.47 23.05
C LYS A 235 11.77 -17.49 21.92
N SER A 236 12.63 -16.50 21.70
CA SER A 236 12.47 -15.52 20.62
C SER A 236 12.58 -16.18 19.23
N GLU A 237 13.51 -17.13 19.06
CA GLU A 237 13.63 -17.91 17.82
C GLU A 237 12.40 -18.79 17.57
N ALA A 238 11.88 -19.45 18.61
CA ALA A 238 10.65 -20.23 18.52
C ALA A 238 9.45 -19.35 18.12
N GLU A 239 9.34 -18.16 18.72
CA GLU A 239 8.31 -17.20 18.36
C GLU A 239 8.47 -16.70 16.92
N ARG A 240 9.70 -16.40 16.49
CA ARG A 240 9.99 -15.98 15.12
C ARG A 240 9.58 -17.05 14.09
N ARG A 241 9.82 -18.33 14.39
CA ARG A 241 9.34 -19.44 13.53
C ARG A 241 7.82 -19.46 13.47
N SER A 242 7.14 -19.36 14.62
CA SER A 242 5.67 -19.31 14.66
C SER A 242 5.10 -18.14 13.85
N VAL A 243 5.74 -16.97 13.88
CA VAL A 243 5.32 -15.80 13.08
C VAL A 243 5.60 -16.03 11.59
N SER A 244 6.71 -16.68 11.24
CA SER A 244 7.01 -17.09 9.85
C SER A 244 5.96 -18.04 9.30
N ASP A 245 5.61 -19.09 10.05
CA ASP A 245 4.59 -20.06 9.68
C ASP A 245 3.22 -19.38 9.48
N ALA A 246 2.88 -18.40 10.32
CA ALA A 246 1.66 -17.61 10.19
C ALA A 246 1.66 -16.73 8.92
N LEU A 247 2.81 -16.16 8.55
CA LEU A 247 2.95 -15.41 7.29
C LEU A 247 2.84 -16.34 6.08
N GLU A 248 3.44 -17.53 6.13
CA GLU A 248 3.31 -18.54 5.07
C GLU A 248 1.87 -19.01 4.89
N ALA A 249 1.16 -19.32 5.99
CA ALA A 249 -0.25 -19.69 5.97
C ALA A 249 -1.14 -18.59 5.37
N GLY A 250 -0.77 -17.31 5.56
CA GLY A 250 -1.44 -16.17 4.93
C GLY A 250 -1.08 -15.93 3.45
N GLY A 251 -0.19 -16.74 2.87
CA GLY A 251 0.36 -16.54 1.52
C GLY A 251 1.33 -15.36 1.42
N ALA A 252 1.90 -14.93 2.55
CA ALA A 252 2.75 -13.76 2.69
C ALA A 252 4.21 -14.09 3.03
N GLY A 253 4.63 -15.37 3.03
CA GLY A 253 5.97 -15.79 3.44
C GLY A 253 7.10 -15.13 2.64
N GLU A 254 7.05 -15.20 1.31
CA GLU A 254 8.11 -14.64 0.45
C GLU A 254 7.93 -13.14 0.17
N ASN A 255 6.69 -12.71 -0.12
CA ASN A 255 6.41 -11.34 -0.50
C ASN A 255 5.14 -10.79 0.18
N PRO A 256 5.27 -10.36 1.45
CA PRO A 256 4.16 -9.80 2.21
C PRO A 256 3.54 -8.56 1.57
N ALA A 257 4.35 -7.71 0.95
CA ALA A 257 3.88 -6.47 0.32
C ALA A 257 2.95 -6.76 -0.86
N ARG A 258 3.38 -7.64 -1.77
CA ARG A 258 2.54 -8.08 -2.89
C ARG A 258 1.26 -8.73 -2.41
N ARG A 259 1.33 -9.61 -1.40
CA ARG A 259 0.15 -10.27 -0.85
C ARG A 259 -0.86 -9.27 -0.27
N LEU A 260 -0.38 -8.24 0.44
CA LEU A 260 -1.23 -7.16 0.95
C LEU A 260 -1.93 -6.38 -0.17
N ASP A 261 -1.23 -6.12 -1.28
CA ASP A 261 -1.82 -5.40 -2.42
C ASP A 261 -2.87 -6.25 -3.14
N GLU A 262 -2.62 -7.54 -3.31
CA GLU A 262 -3.61 -8.50 -3.83
C GLU A 262 -4.87 -8.54 -2.95
N LEU A 263 -4.72 -8.63 -1.63
CA LEU A 263 -5.85 -8.64 -0.71
C LEU A 263 -6.65 -7.32 -0.74
N ARG A 264 -5.97 -6.17 -0.85
CA ARG A 264 -6.63 -4.87 -1.02
C ARG A 264 -7.42 -4.78 -2.33
N ALA A 265 -6.86 -5.30 -3.41
CA ALA A 265 -7.56 -5.37 -4.70
C ALA A 265 -8.81 -6.26 -4.60
N GLN A 266 -8.70 -7.42 -3.95
CA GLN A 266 -9.83 -8.31 -3.70
C GLN A 266 -10.92 -7.66 -2.83
N ILE A 267 -10.55 -6.89 -1.80
CA ILE A 267 -11.51 -6.14 -0.98
C ILE A 267 -12.23 -5.11 -1.85
N LYS A 268 -11.50 -4.34 -2.66
CA LYS A 268 -12.09 -3.32 -3.54
C LYS A 268 -13.04 -3.94 -4.58
N GLU A 269 -12.67 -5.09 -5.15
CA GLU A 269 -13.52 -5.83 -6.09
C GLU A 269 -14.81 -6.31 -5.40
N LYS A 270 -14.70 -6.88 -4.20
CA LYS A 270 -15.87 -7.33 -3.41
C LYS A 270 -16.75 -6.16 -2.99
N ASP A 271 -16.17 -5.03 -2.56
CA ASP A 271 -16.91 -3.82 -2.22
C ASP A 271 -17.74 -3.32 -3.42
N ALA A 272 -17.15 -3.29 -4.62
CA ALA A 272 -17.86 -2.91 -5.83
C ALA A 272 -18.98 -3.90 -6.20
N ALA A 273 -18.75 -5.21 -6.02
CA ALA A 273 -19.78 -6.23 -6.23
C ALA A 273 -20.92 -6.11 -5.22
N LEU A 274 -20.62 -5.88 -3.95
CA LEU A 274 -21.59 -5.62 -2.88
C LEU A 274 -22.42 -4.37 -3.17
N ASP A 275 -21.78 -3.27 -3.57
CA ASP A 275 -22.47 -2.03 -3.93
C ASP A 275 -23.47 -2.25 -5.07
N ASN A 276 -23.07 -2.99 -6.11
CA ASN A 276 -23.96 -3.32 -7.22
C ASN A 276 -25.13 -4.20 -6.81
N LEU A 277 -24.87 -5.21 -5.97
CA LEU A 277 -25.89 -6.14 -5.49
C LEU A 277 -26.90 -5.43 -4.56
N CYS A 278 -26.41 -4.59 -3.65
CA CYS A 278 -27.24 -3.74 -2.80
C CYS A 278 -28.08 -2.77 -3.63
N ARG A 279 -27.49 -2.12 -4.64
CA ARG A 279 -28.23 -1.23 -5.55
C ARG A 279 -29.36 -1.98 -6.26
N ALA A 280 -29.06 -3.13 -6.86
CA ALA A 280 -30.06 -3.95 -7.56
C ALA A 280 -31.19 -4.37 -6.61
N ARG A 281 -30.84 -4.85 -5.41
CA ARG A 281 -31.84 -5.23 -4.39
C ARG A 281 -32.74 -4.07 -3.96
N GLY A 282 -32.17 -2.88 -3.81
CA GLY A 282 -32.93 -1.67 -3.52
C GLY A 282 -33.89 -1.30 -4.64
N MET A 283 -33.43 -1.36 -5.90
CA MET A 283 -34.26 -1.09 -7.07
C MET A 283 -35.42 -2.10 -7.20
N ASP A 284 -35.13 -3.39 -7.05
CA ASP A 284 -36.14 -4.46 -7.10
C ASP A 284 -37.22 -4.27 -6.03
N HIS A 285 -36.83 -3.83 -4.83
CA HIS A 285 -37.76 -3.56 -3.76
C HIS A 285 -38.61 -2.31 -4.04
N CYS A 286 -38.01 -1.23 -4.54
CA CYS A 286 -38.72 -0.02 -4.94
C CYS A 286 -39.75 -0.27 -6.05
N ALA A 287 -39.45 -1.17 -6.98
CA ALA A 287 -40.35 -1.54 -8.08
C ALA A 287 -41.68 -2.16 -7.63
N LEU A 288 -41.83 -2.52 -6.35
CA LEU A 288 -43.10 -2.95 -5.76
C LEU A 288 -44.04 -1.78 -5.43
N PHE A 289 -43.51 -0.56 -5.31
CA PHE A 289 -44.23 0.60 -4.78
C PHE A 289 -44.46 1.69 -5.83
N PHE A 290 -43.48 1.97 -6.68
CA PHE A 290 -43.54 3.06 -7.65
C PHE A 290 -42.87 2.72 -8.98
N ASP A 291 -43.26 3.45 -10.02
CA ASP A 291 -42.71 3.33 -11.37
C ASP A 291 -41.34 4.03 -11.51
N ALA A 292 -40.76 3.99 -12.72
CA ALA A 292 -39.48 4.61 -13.01
C ALA A 292 -39.46 6.16 -12.85
N ALA A 293 -40.62 6.81 -12.84
CA ALA A 293 -40.78 8.24 -12.62
C ALA A 293 -41.08 8.58 -11.15
N GLY A 294 -41.14 7.58 -10.26
CA GLY A 294 -41.43 7.75 -8.84
C GLY A 294 -42.92 7.88 -8.53
N ASN A 295 -43.81 7.59 -9.49
CA ASN A 295 -45.25 7.62 -9.25
C ASN A 295 -45.71 6.31 -8.59
N PRO A 296 -46.61 6.35 -7.58
CA PRO A 296 -47.15 5.16 -6.95
C PRO A 296 -47.81 4.22 -7.97
N LEU A 297 -47.52 2.92 -7.86
CA LEU A 297 -48.15 1.91 -8.71
C LEU A 297 -49.61 1.67 -8.25
N PRO A 298 -50.54 1.38 -9.19
CA PRO A 298 -51.90 1.00 -8.85
C PRO A 298 -51.93 -0.27 -7.99
N GLY A 299 -52.51 -0.18 -6.79
CA GLY A 299 -52.57 -1.32 -5.85
C GLY A 299 -51.25 -1.64 -5.14
N ALA A 300 -50.27 -0.73 -5.20
CA ALA A 300 -49.04 -0.84 -4.41
C ALA A 300 -49.35 -0.95 -2.91
N PRO A 301 -48.52 -1.67 -2.14
CA PRO A 301 -48.55 -1.59 -0.68
C PRO A 301 -48.32 -0.16 -0.22
N ASP A 302 -48.86 0.19 0.95
CA ASP A 302 -48.62 1.50 1.55
C ASP A 302 -47.15 1.64 1.97
N MET A 303 -46.45 2.63 1.40
CA MET A 303 -45.04 2.91 1.72
C MET A 303 -44.85 3.27 3.20
N GLU A 304 -45.82 3.91 3.85
CA GLU A 304 -45.70 4.28 5.27
C GLU A 304 -45.74 3.06 6.19
N SER A 305 -46.33 1.96 5.72
CA SER A 305 -46.42 0.70 6.46
C SER A 305 -45.16 -0.17 6.34
N ASP A 306 -44.28 0.12 5.38
CA ASP A 306 -43.04 -0.61 5.17
C ASP A 306 -41.95 -0.20 6.18
N ALA A 307 -41.14 -1.16 6.62
CA ALA A 307 -40.03 -0.93 7.56
C ALA A 307 -38.96 0.05 7.03
N HIS A 308 -38.99 0.33 5.73
CA HIS A 308 -38.10 1.24 5.03
C HIS A 308 -38.82 2.41 4.35
N GLY A 309 -40.06 2.73 4.77
CA GLY A 309 -40.91 3.77 4.18
C GLY A 309 -40.23 5.13 3.96
N THR A 310 -39.40 5.59 4.89
CA THR A 310 -38.65 6.85 4.74
C THR A 310 -37.65 6.82 3.57
N LEU A 311 -36.97 5.70 3.35
CA LEU A 311 -36.04 5.55 2.23
C LEU A 311 -36.81 5.45 0.91
N LEU A 312 -37.93 4.71 0.89
CA LEU A 312 -38.81 4.59 -0.26
C LEU A 312 -39.35 5.97 -0.69
N ALA A 313 -39.86 6.77 0.24
CA ALA A 313 -40.34 8.13 -0.04
C ALA A 313 -39.23 9.05 -0.57
N GLY A 314 -38.03 8.97 0.00
CA GLY A 314 -36.87 9.73 -0.47
C GLY A 314 -36.46 9.36 -1.91
N ILE A 315 -36.46 8.07 -2.24
CA ILE A 315 -36.17 7.59 -3.60
C ILE A 315 -37.25 8.05 -4.58
N ALA A 316 -38.54 7.89 -4.24
CA ALA A 316 -39.64 8.34 -5.09
C ALA A 316 -39.58 9.84 -5.38
N SER A 317 -39.26 10.65 -4.37
CA SER A 317 -39.05 12.10 -4.52
C SER A 317 -37.92 12.42 -5.51
N LEU A 318 -36.78 11.73 -5.41
CA LEU A 318 -35.65 11.95 -6.31
C LEU A 318 -35.96 11.49 -7.73
N LEU A 319 -36.69 10.40 -7.91
CA LEU A 319 -37.12 9.95 -9.24
C LEU A 319 -38.08 10.97 -9.90
N ALA A 320 -39.02 11.52 -9.14
CA ALA A 320 -39.90 12.57 -9.62
C ALA A 320 -39.12 13.85 -9.99
N GLU A 321 -38.10 14.20 -9.20
CA GLU A 321 -37.19 15.30 -9.52
C GLU A 321 -36.40 15.04 -10.80
N ILE A 322 -35.81 13.84 -10.96
CA ILE A 322 -35.09 13.43 -12.16
C ILE A 322 -36.01 13.54 -13.38
N HIS A 323 -37.22 13.01 -13.29
CA HIS A 323 -38.18 13.09 -14.39
C HIS A 323 -38.53 14.55 -14.75
N SER A 324 -38.75 15.40 -13.74
CA SER A 324 -38.98 16.84 -13.94
C SER A 324 -37.79 17.54 -14.61
N LEU A 325 -36.56 17.20 -14.21
CA LEU A 325 -35.34 17.74 -14.77
C LEU A 325 -35.12 17.28 -16.21
N ASP A 326 -35.33 15.99 -16.51
CA ASP A 326 -35.24 15.44 -17.87
C ASP A 326 -36.22 16.18 -18.80
N HIS A 327 -37.47 16.39 -18.38
CA HIS A 327 -38.43 17.19 -19.15
C HIS A 327 -37.97 18.65 -19.37
N LYS A 328 -37.45 19.32 -18.34
CA LYS A 328 -36.94 20.70 -18.46
C LYS A 328 -35.73 20.80 -19.40
N ILE A 329 -34.86 19.80 -19.36
CA ILE A 329 -33.70 19.68 -20.26
C ILE A 329 -34.20 19.57 -21.71
N ASP A 330 -35.15 18.66 -21.98
CA ASP A 330 -35.70 18.45 -23.32
C ASP A 330 -36.38 19.70 -23.87
N VAL A 331 -37.17 20.40 -23.05
CA VAL A 331 -37.79 21.69 -23.42
C VAL A 331 -36.72 22.72 -23.76
N THR A 332 -35.73 22.93 -22.87
CA THR A 332 -34.69 23.94 -23.06
C THR A 332 -33.82 23.65 -24.30
N GLN A 333 -33.48 22.38 -24.55
CA GLN A 333 -32.76 21.98 -25.75
C GLN A 333 -33.58 22.24 -27.03
N THR A 334 -34.88 21.99 -26.97
CA THR A 334 -35.78 22.23 -28.10
C THR A 334 -35.94 23.71 -28.38
N GLU A 335 -36.12 24.55 -27.34
CA GLU A 335 -36.16 26.01 -27.46
C GLU A 335 -34.87 26.56 -28.08
N LEU A 336 -33.70 26.07 -27.65
CA LEU A 336 -32.41 26.46 -28.24
C LEU A 336 -32.31 26.11 -29.73
N LYS A 337 -32.81 24.94 -30.14
CA LYS A 337 -32.85 24.51 -31.55
C LYS A 337 -33.79 25.40 -32.36
N ILE A 338 -34.98 25.70 -31.84
CA ILE A 338 -35.94 26.61 -32.48
C ILE A 338 -35.30 27.99 -32.69
N ALA A 339 -34.72 28.58 -31.64
CA ALA A 339 -34.07 29.88 -31.72
C ALA A 339 -32.89 29.91 -32.71
N ALA A 340 -32.16 28.80 -32.88
CA ALA A 340 -31.12 28.68 -33.89
C ALA A 340 -31.71 28.66 -35.31
N LEU A 341 -32.76 27.87 -35.53
CA LEU A 341 -33.46 27.80 -36.82
C LEU A 341 -34.10 29.13 -37.20
N GLU A 342 -34.70 29.84 -36.26
CA GLU A 342 -35.26 31.18 -36.49
C GLU A 342 -34.21 32.18 -37.00
N LYS A 343 -33.00 32.16 -36.42
CA LYS A 343 -31.88 32.99 -36.92
C LYS A 343 -31.46 32.60 -38.34
N THR A 344 -31.42 31.30 -38.64
CA THR A 344 -31.11 30.82 -39.99
C THR A 344 -32.18 31.24 -41.00
N ILE A 345 -33.46 31.13 -40.63
CA ILE A 345 -34.59 31.57 -41.45
C ILE A 345 -34.49 33.07 -41.72
N ALA A 346 -34.24 33.88 -40.68
CA ALA A 346 -34.07 35.33 -40.82
C ALA A 346 -32.94 35.67 -41.78
N ARG A 347 -31.78 35.01 -41.65
CA ARG A 347 -30.63 35.18 -42.55
C ARG A 347 -30.97 34.81 -43.99
N TYR A 348 -31.65 33.69 -44.23
CA TYR A 348 -32.08 33.32 -45.59
C TYR A 348 -33.08 34.33 -46.15
N GLY A 349 -33.94 34.91 -45.33
CA GLY A 349 -34.81 36.03 -45.72
C GLY A 349 -34.00 37.24 -46.22
N GLU A 350 -32.98 37.66 -45.47
CA GLU A 350 -32.08 38.74 -45.88
C GLU A 350 -31.33 38.43 -47.20
N GLU A 351 -30.85 37.19 -47.36
CA GLU A 351 -30.18 36.73 -48.59
C GLU A 351 -31.14 36.76 -49.80
N ILE A 352 -32.39 36.30 -49.63
CA ILE A 352 -33.43 36.36 -50.67
C ILE A 352 -33.73 37.80 -51.06
N ASP A 353 -33.90 38.70 -50.10
CA ASP A 353 -34.18 40.12 -50.39
C ASP A 353 -32.99 40.79 -51.12
N GLY A 354 -31.75 40.43 -50.76
CA GLY A 354 -30.56 40.85 -51.50
C GLY A 354 -30.56 40.37 -52.96
N LEU A 355 -30.93 39.10 -53.20
CA LEU A 355 -31.04 38.54 -54.54
C LEU A 355 -32.17 39.18 -55.35
N ARG A 356 -33.30 39.50 -54.72
CA ARG A 356 -34.42 40.23 -55.36
C ARG A 356 -33.97 41.59 -55.87
N ARG A 357 -33.33 42.40 -55.02
CA ARG A 357 -32.79 43.72 -55.41
C ARG A 357 -31.79 43.61 -56.57
N LYS A 358 -30.95 42.57 -56.56
CA LYS A 358 -30.00 42.32 -57.65
C LYS A 358 -30.72 41.97 -58.96
N THR A 359 -31.79 41.19 -58.87
CA THR A 359 -32.61 40.81 -60.04
C THR A 359 -33.30 42.02 -60.65
N GLU A 360 -33.91 42.87 -59.83
CA GLU A 360 -34.53 44.13 -60.26
C GLU A 360 -33.52 45.02 -60.99
N SER A 361 -32.32 45.21 -60.41
CA SER A 361 -31.25 45.99 -61.03
C SER A 361 -30.79 45.41 -62.38
N LEU A 362 -30.73 44.08 -62.51
CA LEU A 362 -30.38 43.42 -63.78
C LEU A 362 -31.50 43.58 -64.82
N GLN A 363 -32.77 43.50 -64.41
CA GLN A 363 -33.91 43.74 -65.31
C GLN A 363 -33.91 45.17 -65.84
N GLU A 364 -33.64 46.16 -65.01
CA GLU A 364 -33.47 47.55 -65.46
C GLU A 364 -32.34 47.70 -66.48
N GLN A 365 -31.22 47.00 -66.28
CA GLN A 365 -30.10 46.99 -67.23
C GLN A 365 -30.49 46.34 -68.57
N ILE A 366 -31.22 45.23 -68.55
CA ILE A 366 -31.73 44.57 -69.76
C ILE A 366 -32.62 45.55 -70.54
N ALA A 367 -33.61 46.17 -69.89
CA ALA A 367 -34.52 47.11 -70.52
C ALA A 367 -33.78 48.31 -71.17
N LYS A 368 -32.75 48.85 -70.50
CA LYS A 368 -31.89 49.90 -71.07
C LYS A 368 -31.16 49.44 -72.33
N ARG A 369 -30.67 48.19 -72.36
CA ARG A 369 -29.97 47.63 -73.53
C ARG A 369 -30.93 47.34 -74.67
N GLU A 370 -32.14 46.84 -74.38
CA GLU A 370 -33.18 46.64 -75.39
C GLU A 370 -33.61 47.95 -76.04
N SER A 371 -33.80 49.02 -75.25
CA SER A 371 -34.05 50.36 -75.78
C SER A 371 -32.93 50.82 -76.71
N ALA A 372 -31.66 50.68 -76.29
CA ALA A 372 -30.51 51.05 -77.11
C ALA A 372 -30.40 50.24 -78.41
N ILE A 373 -30.78 48.95 -78.39
CA ILE A 373 -30.88 48.13 -79.62
C ILE A 373 -31.98 48.68 -80.54
N GLY A 374 -33.15 49.04 -79.98
CA GLY A 374 -34.23 49.66 -80.74
C GLY A 374 -33.81 50.98 -81.39
N ASP A 375 -33.15 51.86 -80.64
CA ASP A 375 -32.62 53.13 -81.13
C ASP A 375 -31.60 52.90 -82.25
N ALA A 376 -30.64 51.98 -82.05
CA ALA A 376 -29.63 51.63 -83.05
C ALA A 376 -30.24 50.99 -84.31
N ALA A 377 -31.29 50.18 -84.17
CA ALA A 377 -32.00 49.59 -85.31
C ALA A 377 -32.76 50.66 -86.11
N SER A 378 -33.37 51.63 -85.44
CA SER A 378 -34.03 52.78 -86.07
C SER A 378 -33.03 53.65 -86.83
N GLU A 379 -31.88 53.96 -86.20
CA GLU A 379 -30.79 54.69 -86.85
C GLU A 379 -30.26 53.95 -88.08
N LYS A 380 -30.04 52.63 -87.97
CA LYS A 380 -29.64 51.79 -89.09
C LYS A 380 -30.65 51.85 -90.24
N ALA A 381 -31.94 51.70 -89.96
CA ALA A 381 -32.98 51.75 -90.99
C ALA A 381 -33.05 53.14 -91.66
N GLY A 382 -32.85 54.21 -90.89
CA GLY A 382 -32.72 55.58 -91.42
C GLY A 382 -31.52 55.72 -92.37
N LEU A 383 -30.37 55.16 -92.00
CA LEU A 383 -29.17 55.13 -92.85
C LEU A 383 -29.35 54.26 -94.10
N GLU A 384 -30.02 53.11 -94.00
CA GLU A 384 -30.35 52.26 -95.15
C GLU A 384 -31.27 53.00 -96.13
N THR A 385 -32.30 53.70 -95.63
CA THR A 385 -33.18 54.54 -96.46
C THR A 385 -32.43 55.68 -97.13
N TYR A 386 -31.50 56.32 -96.39
CA TYR A 386 -30.64 57.37 -96.95
C TYR A 386 -29.70 56.81 -98.03
N LEU A 387 -29.14 55.61 -97.83
CA LEU A 387 -28.30 54.90 -98.79
C LEU A 387 -29.08 54.58 -100.09
N GLU A 388 -30.31 54.09 -99.98
CA GLU A 388 -31.19 53.85 -101.13
C GLU A 388 -31.46 55.14 -101.92
N LYS A 389 -31.71 56.25 -101.23
CA LYS A 389 -31.94 57.54 -101.88
C LYS A 389 -30.71 58.02 -102.68
N ILE A 390 -29.52 58.00 -102.08
CA ILE A 390 -28.30 58.46 -102.77
C ILE A 390 -27.86 57.51 -103.90
N THR A 391 -28.14 56.21 -103.80
CA THR A 391 -27.86 55.25 -104.88
C THR A 391 -28.85 55.40 -106.04
N ALA A 392 -30.12 55.71 -105.78
CA ALA A 392 -31.09 56.06 -106.81
C ALA A 392 -30.73 57.37 -107.53
N GLU A 393 -30.26 58.38 -106.79
CA GLU A 393 -29.76 59.64 -107.37
C GLU A 393 -28.50 59.43 -108.24
N ALA A 394 -27.65 58.45 -107.93
CA ALA A 394 -26.51 58.06 -108.76
C ALA A 394 -26.88 57.20 -109.99
N GLY A 395 -28.00 56.46 -109.95
CA GLY A 395 -28.49 55.64 -111.08
C GLY A 395 -29.38 56.41 -112.08
N GLY A 396 -29.91 57.57 -111.70
CA GLY A 396 -30.77 58.43 -112.54
C GLY A 396 -30.03 59.16 -113.68
N THR A 397 -28.71 59.02 -113.79
CA THR A 397 -27.90 59.64 -114.85
C THR A 397 -27.73 58.80 -116.12
N GLU A 398 -28.30 57.58 -116.23
CA GLU A 398 -27.92 56.66 -117.32
C GLU A 398 -29.03 56.12 -118.25
N ASN A 399 -30.29 56.60 -118.25
CA ASN A 399 -31.26 56.13 -119.28
C ASN A 399 -32.28 57.17 -119.76
N GLY A 400 -31.76 58.14 -120.51
CA GLY A 400 -32.53 58.99 -121.44
C GLY A 400 -31.82 59.08 -122.79
N GLY A 401 -31.58 57.95 -123.45
CA GLY A 401 -30.99 57.89 -124.79
C GLY A 401 -31.43 56.65 -125.57
N ALA A 402 -31.96 56.88 -126.78
CA ALA A 402 -32.51 55.96 -127.79
C ALA A 402 -33.96 55.49 -127.52
N GLU A 403 -34.98 55.77 -128.34
CA GLU A 403 -35.11 56.31 -129.72
C GLU A 403 -36.30 57.28 -129.82
#